data_AF-Q54WN3-F1
#
_entry.id   AF-Q54WN3-F1
#
_cell.length_a   1.000
_cell.length_b   1.000
_cell.length_c   1.000
_cell.angle_alpha   90.00
_cell.angle_beta   90.00
_cell.angle_gamma   90.00
#
_symmetry.space_group_name_H-M   'P 1'
#
loop_
_entity.id
_entity.type
_entity.pdbx_description
1 polymer ?
#
loop_
_entity_poly.entity_id
_entity_poly.type
_entity_poly.pdbx_seq_one_letter_code
_entity_poly.pdbx_strand_id
1 'polypeptide(L)'
;MDNLYFKVFKNKYLFTIIYNYVKNGKGNGRQLKDIDLTRILENRFLFNLYYQSYLFNKNNENAINFKFQFNDIYILESFILSNIITIQEFILIYNDHENLLKKKKNKILKLSILNNKIGIEIIEFLIKFKNYKFDINHFQLYIGKMCQSKQDNINTILYVIDCFKNHSFNYNNNCRIISKQEKEKQKSNPLSLKFQPIMDCLDLNKVSCFQTIMDLSMDSIVDENGNDLPFKCKYGDIGTTRNQLIVRMVVLGSIEMARIFINKFPNQSSKGQDKLVFAYNRVFHKSLEVYQMLVSNRTLSCTHPIFTNYKFLTNLSVHHFKNFLENCLGFNGESKELSYGIDQVYDLETLKYLEDVKQKFKPTLKFIPNSLLSYASTNRDFQLFKYLVESAFKSRLNPIGINFSNTSFEIVKYCYENFENYIFNDLCFNIAFDGDLEFAKFIIDKFNSSDGERVKLTYRCIDEVCQKNYTHILKYFLENLPEIQISRDPINFAIKNENFEMVQLLIDRIPTKPKDKPTLYDTTIDKLQSYSKKDNRILNSLIDSQIYNKILFEKYPDFII
;
A
#
# COMPACT_ATOMS: atom_id res chain seq x y z
N MET A 1 24.41 -13.78 -12.38
CA MET A 1 25.39 -12.66 -12.35
C MET A 1 26.78 -13.07 -11.87
N ASP A 2 26.95 -14.23 -11.21
CA ASP A 2 28.19 -14.54 -10.48
C ASP A 2 29.43 -14.75 -11.37
N ASN A 3 29.27 -15.21 -12.61
CA ASN A 3 30.43 -15.55 -13.45
C ASN A 3 31.11 -14.32 -14.10
N LEU A 4 30.34 -13.30 -14.51
CA LEU A 4 30.91 -12.05 -15.04
C LEU A 4 31.53 -11.21 -13.92
N TYR A 5 30.85 -11.14 -12.76
CA TYR A 5 31.33 -10.44 -11.58
C TYR A 5 32.64 -11.06 -11.06
N PHE A 6 32.74 -12.40 -10.95
CA PHE A 6 34.00 -13.06 -10.58
C PHE A 6 35.12 -12.85 -11.61
N LYS A 7 34.80 -12.80 -12.91
CA LYS A 7 35.79 -12.54 -13.97
C LYS A 7 36.35 -11.11 -13.90
N VAL A 8 35.50 -10.12 -13.61
CA VAL A 8 35.92 -8.72 -13.45
C VAL A 8 36.82 -8.55 -12.21
N PHE A 9 36.51 -9.21 -11.10
CA PHE A 9 37.30 -9.10 -9.86
C PHE A 9 38.56 -9.98 -9.82
N LYS A 10 38.61 -11.08 -10.58
CA LYS A 10 39.87 -11.83 -10.83
C LYS A 10 40.82 -11.09 -11.79
N ASN A 11 40.29 -10.18 -12.60
CA ASN A 11 41.10 -9.36 -13.47
C ASN A 11 41.71 -8.21 -12.65
N LYS A 12 42.98 -8.37 -12.26
CA LYS A 12 43.74 -7.41 -11.45
C LYS A 12 43.69 -5.98 -12.02
N TYR A 13 43.61 -5.83 -13.34
CA TYR A 13 43.53 -4.52 -14.01
C TYR A 13 42.15 -3.86 -13.82
N LEU A 14 41.06 -4.56 -14.14
CA LEU A 14 39.69 -4.04 -13.96
C LEU A 14 39.37 -3.81 -12.48
N PHE A 15 39.82 -4.71 -11.61
CA PHE A 15 39.74 -4.53 -10.17
C PHE A 15 40.48 -3.27 -9.73
N THR A 16 41.70 -3.04 -10.21
CA THR A 16 42.48 -1.83 -9.89
C THR A 16 41.80 -0.57 -10.39
N ILE A 17 41.12 -0.59 -11.54
CA ILE A 17 40.35 0.56 -12.05
C ILE A 17 39.12 0.83 -11.18
N ILE A 18 38.30 -0.19 -10.88
CA ILE A 18 37.13 -0.05 -10.01
C ILE A 18 37.58 0.38 -8.60
N TYR A 19 38.67 -0.21 -8.09
CA TYR A 19 39.27 0.14 -6.81
C TYR A 19 39.85 1.55 -6.79
N ASN A 20 40.51 2.01 -7.86
CA ASN A 20 41.01 3.38 -7.97
C ASN A 20 39.88 4.39 -8.13
N TYR A 21 38.79 4.02 -8.81
CA TYR A 21 37.56 4.80 -8.86
C TYR A 21 36.94 4.95 -7.46
N VAL A 22 36.98 3.88 -6.66
CA VAL A 22 36.50 3.88 -5.26
C VAL A 22 37.47 4.58 -4.29
N LYS A 23 38.79 4.52 -4.50
CA LYS A 23 39.83 4.93 -3.52
C LYS A 23 40.53 6.26 -3.85
N ASN A 24 40.85 6.53 -5.11
CA ASN A 24 41.91 7.49 -5.50
C ASN A 24 41.42 8.71 -6.30
N GLY A 25 40.11 8.90 -6.51
CA GLY A 25 39.55 10.21 -6.86
C GLY A 25 40.05 10.86 -8.16
N LYS A 26 40.46 10.09 -9.18
CA LYS A 26 40.92 10.64 -10.48
C LYS A 26 39.86 10.65 -11.58
N GLY A 27 38.58 10.63 -11.22
CA GLY A 27 37.48 10.97 -12.12
C GLY A 27 36.58 11.98 -11.44
N ASN A 28 36.00 12.92 -12.19
CA ASN A 28 35.11 13.98 -11.68
C ASN A 28 33.77 13.47 -11.09
N GLY A 29 33.68 12.18 -10.73
CA GLY A 29 32.51 11.55 -10.13
C GLY A 29 32.58 11.49 -8.60
N ARG A 30 31.42 11.58 -7.94
CA ARG A 30 31.30 11.37 -6.48
C ARG A 30 31.83 9.98 -6.11
N GLN A 31 32.72 9.90 -5.13
CA GLN A 31 33.32 8.63 -4.71
C GLN A 31 32.24 7.75 -4.08
N LEU A 32 32.37 6.42 -4.11
CA LEU A 32 31.37 5.53 -3.47
C LEU A 32 31.22 5.84 -1.97
N LYS A 33 32.31 6.27 -1.31
CA LYS A 33 32.30 6.75 0.08
C LYS A 33 31.63 8.12 0.27
N ASP A 34 31.46 8.88 -0.81
CA ASP A 34 30.75 10.16 -0.81
C ASP A 34 29.24 9.97 -1.08
N ILE A 35 28.83 8.75 -1.48
CA ILE A 35 27.42 8.39 -1.55
C ILE A 35 26.95 8.12 -0.12
N ASP A 36 25.86 8.80 0.25
CA ASP A 36 25.19 8.60 1.53
C ASP A 36 24.90 7.10 1.73
N LEU A 37 25.36 6.56 2.86
CA LEU A 37 25.23 5.15 3.18
C LEU A 37 23.75 4.71 3.23
N THR A 38 22.82 5.61 3.55
CA THR A 38 21.37 5.33 3.46
C THR A 38 20.96 4.93 2.04
N ARG A 39 21.41 5.67 1.02
CA ARG A 39 21.15 5.35 -0.40
C ARG A 39 21.81 4.05 -0.83
N ILE A 40 23.01 3.76 -0.31
CA ILE A 40 23.69 2.49 -0.57
C ILE A 40 22.85 1.33 -0.02
N LEU A 41 22.28 1.50 1.18
CA LEU A 41 21.46 0.48 1.86
C LEU A 41 20.05 0.30 1.28
N GLU A 42 19.65 1.16 0.34
CA GLU A 42 18.41 1.06 -0.44
C GLU A 42 18.61 0.41 -1.82
N ASN A 43 19.86 0.29 -2.31
CA ASN A 43 20.17 -0.23 -3.63
C ASN A 43 21.09 -1.46 -3.58
N ARG A 44 20.59 -2.64 -3.98
CA ARG A 44 21.34 -3.91 -3.89
C ARG A 44 22.66 -3.88 -4.65
N PHE A 45 22.72 -3.21 -5.80
CA PHE A 45 23.95 -3.13 -6.59
C PHE A 45 25.01 -2.29 -5.87
N LEU A 46 24.65 -1.10 -5.39
CA LEU A 46 25.56 -0.24 -4.62
C LEU A 46 26.00 -0.91 -3.31
N PHE A 47 25.07 -1.55 -2.59
CA PHE A 47 25.39 -2.30 -1.39
C PHE A 47 26.39 -3.42 -1.68
N ASN A 48 26.21 -4.19 -2.75
CA ASN A 48 27.16 -5.24 -3.12
C ASN A 48 28.56 -4.70 -3.39
N LEU A 49 28.68 -3.59 -4.13
CA LEU A 49 29.98 -2.94 -4.36
C LEU A 49 30.63 -2.48 -3.05
N TYR A 50 29.84 -1.87 -2.18
CA TYR A 50 30.30 -1.39 -0.88
C TYR A 50 30.70 -2.54 0.05
N TYR A 51 29.90 -3.61 0.11
CA TYR A 51 30.13 -4.79 0.91
C TYR A 51 31.35 -5.60 0.45
N GLN A 52 31.58 -5.73 -0.85
CA GLN A 52 32.79 -6.38 -1.36
C GLN A 52 34.04 -5.56 -1.06
N SER A 53 33.95 -4.23 -1.17
CA SER A 53 35.03 -3.32 -0.75
C SER A 53 35.31 -3.46 0.75
N TYR A 54 34.25 -3.61 1.56
CA TYR A 54 34.34 -3.88 2.98
C TYR A 54 35.04 -5.21 3.29
N LEU A 55 34.64 -6.31 2.66
CA LEU A 55 35.27 -7.62 2.82
C LEU A 55 36.75 -7.61 2.41
N PHE A 56 37.08 -6.97 1.30
CA PHE A 56 38.46 -6.84 0.84
C PHE A 56 39.33 -6.08 1.85
N ASN A 57 38.84 -4.97 2.39
CA ASN A 57 39.58 -4.19 3.37
C ASN A 57 39.69 -4.90 4.72
N LYS A 58 38.66 -5.66 5.14
CA LYS A 58 38.70 -6.46 6.37
C LYS A 58 39.84 -7.46 6.38
N ASN A 59 40.17 -8.05 5.22
CA ASN A 59 41.23 -9.04 5.08
C ASN A 59 42.63 -8.44 4.88
N ASN A 60 42.74 -7.12 4.67
CA ASN A 60 44.02 -6.45 4.48
C ASN A 60 44.38 -5.64 5.73
N GLU A 61 45.36 -6.11 6.51
CA GLU A 61 45.77 -5.52 7.80
C GLU A 61 46.12 -4.02 7.73
N ASN A 62 46.49 -3.52 6.55
CA ASN A 62 46.85 -2.11 6.33
C ASN A 62 45.65 -1.18 6.02
N ALA A 63 44.42 -1.67 5.93
CA ALA A 63 43.23 -0.88 5.58
C ALA A 63 42.45 -0.42 6.83
N ILE A 64 43.11 0.28 7.75
CA ILE A 64 42.58 0.66 9.07
C ILE A 64 41.30 1.56 9.00
N ASN A 65 40.98 2.16 7.85
CA ASN A 65 39.96 3.22 7.77
C ASN A 65 38.63 2.85 7.08
N PHE A 66 38.45 1.66 6.52
CA PHE A 66 37.18 1.32 5.86
C PHE A 66 36.23 0.59 6.82
N LYS A 67 35.56 1.35 7.68
CA LYS A 67 34.55 0.86 8.64
C LYS A 67 33.17 1.39 8.26
N PHE A 68 32.11 0.58 8.40
CA PHE A 68 30.75 1.12 8.37
C PHE A 68 30.60 2.12 9.52
N GLN A 69 30.37 3.38 9.20
CA GLN A 69 30.24 4.43 10.22
C GLN A 69 28.80 4.47 10.74
N PHE A 70 28.46 3.54 11.62
CA PHE A 70 27.16 3.50 12.34
C PHE A 70 27.03 4.57 13.46
N ASN A 71 27.85 5.62 13.39
CA ASN A 71 27.79 6.74 14.33
C ASN A 71 26.47 7.49 14.17
N ASP A 72 26.03 7.67 12.92
CA ASP A 72 24.72 8.24 12.59
C ASP A 72 23.59 7.25 12.91
N ILE A 73 22.53 7.78 13.51
CA ILE A 73 21.32 7.04 13.86
C ILE A 73 20.50 6.64 12.62
N TYR A 74 20.50 7.47 11.57
CA TYR A 74 19.78 7.21 10.32
C TYR A 74 20.42 6.09 9.52
N ILE A 75 21.75 6.00 9.55
CA ILE A 75 22.51 4.91 8.93
C ILE A 75 22.19 3.59 9.62
N LEU A 76 22.15 3.58 10.95
CA LEU A 76 21.77 2.39 11.71
C LEU A 76 20.33 1.94 11.41
N GLU A 77 19.40 2.90 11.35
CA GLU A 77 18.02 2.61 10.97
C GLU A 77 17.93 2.02 9.57
N SER A 78 18.59 2.64 8.59
CA SER A 78 18.62 2.15 7.21
C SER A 78 19.23 0.75 7.12
N PHE A 79 20.27 0.46 7.90
CA PHE A 79 20.92 -0.86 7.90
C PHE A 79 19.99 -1.94 8.45
N ILE A 80 19.29 -1.67 9.56
CA ILE A 80 18.41 -2.66 10.19
C ILE A 80 17.10 -2.82 9.42
N LEU A 81 16.58 -1.75 8.81
CA LEU A 81 15.35 -1.77 8.03
C LEU A 81 15.57 -2.19 6.57
N SER A 82 16.82 -2.31 6.14
CA SER A 82 17.14 -2.68 4.77
C SER A 82 16.53 -4.05 4.40
N ASN A 83 15.84 -4.07 3.27
CA ASN A 83 15.24 -5.27 2.67
C ASN A 83 16.18 -5.94 1.65
N ILE A 84 17.34 -5.35 1.39
CA ILE A 84 18.35 -5.87 0.44
C ILE A 84 19.48 -6.62 1.13
N ILE A 85 19.72 -6.42 2.43
CA ILE A 85 20.79 -7.10 3.19
C ILE A 85 20.30 -8.49 3.58
N THR A 86 21.12 -9.52 3.36
CA THR A 86 20.84 -10.89 3.80
C THR A 86 21.18 -11.07 5.29
N ILE A 87 20.63 -12.10 5.94
CA ILE A 87 20.95 -12.37 7.35
C ILE A 87 22.45 -12.65 7.56
N GLN A 88 23.12 -13.31 6.61
CA GLN A 88 24.55 -13.60 6.70
C GLN A 88 25.39 -12.31 6.63
N GLU A 89 25.05 -11.40 5.71
CA GLU A 89 25.69 -10.09 5.59
C GLU A 89 25.45 -9.26 6.87
N PHE A 90 24.22 -9.29 7.41
CA PHE A 90 23.89 -8.61 8.67
C PHE A 90 24.73 -9.14 9.83
N ILE A 91 24.81 -10.46 10.02
CA ILE A 91 25.56 -11.08 11.12
C ILE A 91 27.03 -10.70 11.07
N LEU A 92 27.64 -10.76 9.88
CA LEU A 92 29.05 -10.41 9.69
C LEU A 92 29.30 -8.95 10.08
N ILE A 93 28.54 -8.02 9.51
CA ILE A 93 28.69 -6.59 9.78
C ILE A 93 28.38 -6.29 11.26
N TYR A 94 27.36 -6.93 11.84
CA TYR A 94 27.01 -6.76 13.25
C TYR A 94 28.17 -7.16 14.16
N ASN A 95 28.79 -8.32 13.92
CA ASN A 95 29.90 -8.82 14.74
C ASN A 95 31.11 -7.89 14.70
N ASP A 96 31.44 -7.37 13.52
CA ASP A 96 32.57 -6.45 13.34
C ASP A 96 32.33 -5.09 14.03
N HIS A 97 31.07 -4.75 14.29
CA HIS A 97 30.64 -3.50 14.94
C HIS A 97 29.98 -3.71 16.31
N GLU A 98 30.17 -4.88 16.93
CA GLU A 98 29.40 -5.29 18.12
C GLU A 98 29.51 -4.27 19.26
N ASN A 99 30.71 -3.77 19.56
CA ASN A 99 30.94 -2.81 20.65
C ASN A 99 30.12 -1.51 20.50
N LEU A 100 29.92 -1.06 19.26
CA LEU A 100 29.16 0.14 18.96
C LEU A 100 27.65 -0.15 18.96
N LEU A 101 27.25 -1.27 18.38
CA LEU A 101 25.85 -1.68 18.27
C LEU A 101 25.25 -2.09 19.61
N LYS A 102 26.04 -2.69 20.51
CA LYS A 102 25.61 -3.09 21.86
C LYS A 102 25.13 -1.91 22.70
N LYS A 103 25.69 -0.72 22.48
CA LYS A 103 25.22 0.53 23.14
C LYS A 103 23.83 0.95 22.67
N LYS A 104 23.40 0.52 21.48
CA LYS A 104 22.12 0.86 20.85
C LYS A 104 21.13 -0.33 20.87
N LYS A 105 21.37 -1.38 21.66
CA LYS A 105 20.65 -2.67 21.65
C LYS A 105 19.12 -2.59 21.61
N ASN A 106 18.49 -1.78 22.47
CA ASN A 106 17.03 -1.68 22.54
C ASN A 106 16.46 -1.05 21.26
N LYS A 107 17.16 -0.06 20.71
CA LYS A 107 16.78 0.57 19.44
C LYS A 107 16.91 -0.42 18.29
N ILE A 108 17.99 -1.21 18.26
CA ILE A 108 18.18 -2.24 17.24
C ILE A 108 17.01 -3.22 17.26
N LEU A 109 16.67 -3.72 18.45
CA LEU A 109 15.57 -4.67 18.64
C LEU A 109 14.23 -4.12 18.17
N LYS A 110 13.91 -2.87 18.53
CA LYS A 110 12.71 -2.17 18.07
C LYS A 110 12.68 -2.03 16.55
N LEU A 111 13.80 -1.73 15.91
CA LEU A 111 13.90 -1.59 14.46
C LEU A 111 13.79 -2.94 13.75
N SER A 112 14.39 -4.00 14.28
CA SER A 112 14.28 -5.37 13.75
C SER A 112 12.82 -5.84 13.77
N ILE A 113 12.08 -5.50 14.82
CA ILE A 113 10.64 -5.73 14.91
C ILE A 113 9.86 -4.98 13.83
N LEU A 114 10.33 -3.82 13.35
CA LEU A 114 9.67 -3.07 12.27
C LEU A 114 10.07 -3.57 10.87
N ASN A 115 11.21 -4.26 10.71
CA ASN A 115 11.65 -4.78 9.40
C ASN A 115 10.79 -6.00 8.99
N ASN A 116 9.91 -5.85 8.00
CA ASN A 116 8.95 -6.90 7.61
C ASN A 116 9.56 -8.09 6.87
N LYS A 117 10.78 -7.99 6.34
CA LYS A 117 11.32 -9.02 5.44
C LYS A 117 12.23 -10.03 6.13
N ILE A 118 13.12 -9.55 7.00
CA ILE A 118 14.13 -10.38 7.69
C ILE A 118 14.17 -10.13 9.20
N GLY A 119 13.16 -9.42 9.70
CA GLY A 119 13.13 -8.96 11.09
C GLY A 119 13.19 -10.11 12.08
N ILE A 120 12.57 -11.25 11.76
CA ILE A 120 12.50 -12.42 12.65
C ILE A 120 13.86 -13.09 12.76
N GLU A 121 14.55 -13.31 11.65
CA GLU A 121 15.88 -13.93 11.65
C GLU A 121 16.89 -13.06 12.39
N ILE A 122 16.80 -11.73 12.23
CA ILE A 122 17.63 -10.79 12.99
C ILE A 122 17.29 -10.89 14.49
N ILE A 123 16.02 -10.90 14.85
CA ILE A 123 15.59 -11.01 16.25
C ILE A 123 16.08 -12.34 16.85
N GLU A 124 15.89 -13.46 16.16
CA GLU A 124 16.38 -14.77 16.58
C GLU A 124 17.89 -14.77 16.77
N PHE A 125 18.64 -14.13 15.86
CA PHE A 125 20.09 -13.99 16.00
C PHE A 125 20.47 -13.21 17.27
N LEU A 126 19.83 -12.06 17.50
CA LEU A 126 20.09 -11.20 18.66
C LEU A 126 19.75 -11.92 19.98
N ILE A 127 18.66 -12.68 20.02
CA ILE A 127 18.25 -13.46 21.19
C ILE A 127 19.23 -14.62 21.43
N LYS A 128 19.34 -15.53 20.45
CA LYS A 128 20.01 -16.83 20.61
C LYS A 128 21.51 -16.69 20.74
N PHE A 129 22.12 -15.80 19.96
CA PHE A 129 23.59 -15.72 19.87
C PHE A 129 24.17 -14.53 20.60
N LYS A 130 23.39 -13.46 20.83
CA LYS A 130 23.89 -12.24 21.50
C LYS A 130 23.28 -12.00 22.88
N ASN A 131 22.46 -12.94 23.39
CA ASN A 131 21.83 -12.89 24.71
C ASN A 131 21.08 -11.56 24.95
N TYR A 132 20.45 -11.02 23.91
CA TYR A 132 19.60 -9.84 24.07
C TYR A 132 18.41 -10.20 24.95
N LYS A 133 18.18 -9.37 25.98
CA LYS A 133 17.01 -9.49 26.82
C LYS A 133 15.91 -8.53 26.37
N PHE A 134 14.68 -9.03 26.27
CA PHE A 134 13.51 -8.23 25.96
C PHE A 134 12.92 -7.56 27.20
N ASP A 135 12.36 -6.37 27.01
CA ASP A 135 11.26 -5.93 27.88
C ASP A 135 9.92 -6.44 27.34
N ILE A 136 8.87 -6.26 28.14
CA ILE A 136 7.52 -6.75 27.81
C ILE A 136 6.96 -6.13 26.52
N ASN A 137 7.31 -4.89 26.20
CA ASN A 137 6.79 -4.19 25.03
C ASN A 137 7.42 -4.74 23.74
N HIS A 138 8.73 -5.01 23.75
CA HIS A 138 9.38 -5.65 22.60
C HIS A 138 8.84 -7.06 22.38
N PHE A 139 8.54 -7.78 23.47
CA PHE A 139 7.99 -9.14 23.38
C PHE A 139 6.60 -9.16 22.72
N GLN A 140 5.70 -8.23 23.10
CA GLN A 140 4.39 -8.08 22.47
C GLN A 140 4.50 -7.88 20.97
N LEU A 141 5.39 -6.98 20.54
CA LEU A 141 5.57 -6.70 19.12
C LEU A 141 6.20 -7.88 18.37
N TYR A 142 7.13 -8.61 19.01
CA TYR A 142 7.72 -9.82 18.44
C TYR A 142 6.70 -10.93 18.24
N ILE A 143 5.81 -11.19 19.22
CA ILE A 143 4.69 -12.13 19.07
C ILE A 143 3.85 -11.75 17.85
N GLY A 144 3.40 -10.50 17.78
CA GLY A 144 2.53 -10.05 16.68
C GLY A 144 3.17 -10.30 15.32
N LYS A 145 4.49 -10.10 15.22
CA LYS A 145 5.24 -10.35 13.99
C LYS A 145 5.44 -11.83 13.68
N MET A 146 5.73 -12.65 14.68
CA MET A 146 5.87 -14.10 14.52
C MET A 146 4.56 -14.71 14.01
N CYS A 147 3.42 -14.37 14.61
CA CYS A 147 2.11 -14.84 14.16
C CYS A 147 1.78 -14.41 12.72
N GLN A 148 2.15 -13.19 12.33
CA GLN A 148 1.96 -12.72 10.94
C GLN A 148 2.77 -13.53 9.91
N SER A 149 3.97 -14.00 10.28
CA SER A 149 4.90 -14.65 9.36
C SER A 149 4.77 -16.17 9.31
N LYS A 150 4.44 -16.79 10.44
CA LYS A 150 4.33 -18.24 10.60
C LYS A 150 2.88 -18.50 10.95
N GLN A 151 2.10 -18.89 9.94
CA GLN A 151 0.72 -19.38 10.05
C GLN A 151 0.52 -20.12 11.37
N ASP A 152 -0.56 -19.80 12.10
CA ASP A 152 -0.83 -20.06 13.52
C ASP A 152 -0.55 -21.49 14.01
N ASN A 153 0.72 -21.84 14.11
CA ASN A 153 1.16 -23.11 14.64
C ASN A 153 1.42 -22.95 16.13
N ILE A 154 0.77 -23.77 16.94
CA ILE A 154 0.97 -23.84 18.39
C ILE A 154 2.46 -23.96 18.78
N ASN A 155 3.29 -24.58 17.94
CA ASN A 155 4.74 -24.67 18.13
C ASN A 155 5.44 -23.31 18.07
N THR A 156 4.94 -22.38 17.24
CA THR A 156 5.42 -20.99 17.20
C THR A 156 5.11 -20.28 18.51
N ILE A 157 3.89 -20.47 19.04
CA ILE A 157 3.50 -19.89 20.31
C ILE A 157 4.36 -20.45 21.46
N LEU A 158 4.55 -21.77 21.50
CA LEU A 158 5.40 -22.43 22.50
C LEU A 158 6.85 -21.95 22.43
N TYR A 159 7.41 -21.86 21.22
CA TYR A 159 8.75 -21.32 21.00
C TYR A 159 8.87 -19.87 21.50
N VAL A 160 7.87 -19.03 21.24
CA VAL A 160 7.89 -17.63 21.68
C VAL A 160 7.78 -17.52 23.20
N ILE A 161 6.99 -18.37 23.86
CA ILE A 161 6.97 -18.46 25.32
C ILE A 161 8.34 -18.86 25.87
N ASP A 162 8.96 -19.89 25.30
CA ASP A 162 10.29 -20.33 25.75
C ASP A 162 11.33 -19.23 25.55
N CYS A 163 11.25 -18.47 24.45
CA CYS A 163 12.06 -17.27 24.28
C CYS A 163 11.79 -16.22 25.37
N PHE A 164 10.54 -16.00 25.77
CA PHE A 164 10.22 -15.07 26.86
C PHE A 164 10.81 -15.49 28.20
N LYS A 165 10.63 -16.78 28.53
CA LYS A 165 11.13 -17.38 29.77
C LYS A 165 12.63 -17.21 29.88
N ASN A 166 13.34 -17.49 28.80
CA ASN A 166 14.80 -17.51 28.79
C ASN A 166 15.43 -16.13 28.60
N HIS A 167 14.70 -15.17 27.98
CA HIS A 167 15.30 -13.92 27.53
C HIS A 167 14.53 -12.65 27.96
N SER A 168 13.55 -12.68 28.84
CA SER A 168 12.94 -11.45 29.38
C SER A 168 13.69 -10.91 30.61
N PHE A 169 13.91 -9.60 30.69
CA PHE A 169 14.54 -8.95 31.86
C PHE A 169 13.78 -9.20 33.17
N ASN A 170 12.45 -9.34 33.08
CA ASN A 170 11.57 -9.34 34.24
C ASN A 170 10.80 -10.64 34.42
N TYR A 171 11.19 -11.74 33.78
CA TYR A 171 10.44 -12.99 33.88
C TYR A 171 10.28 -13.43 35.36
N ASN A 172 11.37 -13.46 36.11
CA ASN A 172 11.35 -13.89 37.52
C ASN A 172 10.73 -12.85 38.48
N ASN A 173 10.75 -11.55 38.12
CA ASN A 173 10.24 -10.49 39.00
C ASN A 173 8.75 -10.19 38.77
N ASN A 174 8.23 -10.44 37.55
CA ASN A 174 6.83 -10.18 37.21
C ASN A 174 5.96 -11.45 37.23
N CYS A 175 6.55 -12.66 37.12
CA CYS A 175 5.80 -13.90 37.32
C CYS A 175 5.84 -14.29 38.80
N ARG A 176 5.13 -13.54 39.66
CA ARG A 176 4.85 -14.06 41.02
C ARG A 176 3.93 -15.26 40.86
N ILE A 177 4.51 -16.41 41.17
CA ILE A 177 3.94 -17.74 41.09
C ILE A 177 2.52 -17.74 41.68
N ILE A 178 1.55 -18.03 40.80
CA ILE A 178 0.21 -18.55 41.14
C ILE A 178 0.36 -19.49 42.34
N SER A 179 -0.33 -19.19 43.43
CA SER A 179 -0.13 -19.82 44.73
C SER A 179 -0.18 -21.36 44.63
N LYS A 180 0.57 -22.06 45.48
CA LYS A 180 0.65 -23.54 45.47
C LYS A 180 -0.73 -24.23 45.47
N GLN A 181 -1.74 -23.58 46.05
CA GLN A 181 -3.14 -24.03 46.10
C GLN A 181 -3.89 -23.92 44.76
N GLU A 182 -3.48 -23.04 43.85
CA GLU A 182 -4.11 -22.87 42.53
C GLU A 182 -3.58 -23.89 41.50
N LYS A 183 -2.31 -24.30 41.62
CA LYS A 183 -1.72 -25.37 40.81
C LYS A 183 -2.38 -26.74 41.02
N GLU A 184 -2.96 -26.98 42.20
CA GLU A 184 -3.64 -28.24 42.50
C GLU A 184 -5.08 -28.30 41.94
N LYS A 185 -5.75 -27.16 41.78
CA LYS A 185 -7.10 -27.10 41.19
C LYS A 185 -7.12 -27.21 39.66
N GLN A 186 -6.00 -26.96 38.99
CA GLN A 186 -5.90 -27.00 37.52
C GLN A 186 -5.45 -28.36 36.95
N LYS A 187 -5.03 -29.32 37.80
CA LYS A 187 -4.55 -30.65 37.40
C LYS A 187 -5.63 -31.59 36.83
N SER A 188 -6.90 -31.22 36.86
CA SER A 188 -8.02 -32.08 36.43
C SER A 188 -8.46 -31.89 34.96
N ASN A 189 -7.77 -31.07 34.16
CA ASN A 189 -8.10 -30.91 32.74
C ASN A 189 -6.85 -31.12 31.84
N PRO A 190 -6.80 -32.14 30.97
CA PRO A 190 -5.67 -32.38 30.07
C PRO A 190 -5.32 -31.20 29.16
N LEU A 191 -6.31 -30.35 28.83
CA LEU A 191 -6.12 -29.15 28.00
C LEU A 191 -5.52 -27.98 28.78
N SER A 192 -5.70 -27.91 30.12
CA SER A 192 -5.05 -26.85 30.92
C SER A 192 -3.54 -27.05 30.96
N LEU A 193 -3.06 -28.30 30.97
CA LEU A 193 -1.63 -28.62 30.95
C LEU A 193 -0.91 -28.16 29.68
N LYS A 194 -1.60 -28.19 28.52
CA LYS A 194 -1.02 -27.77 27.22
C LYS A 194 -0.84 -26.24 27.13
N PHE A 195 -1.69 -25.48 27.81
CA PHE A 195 -1.66 -24.01 27.84
C PHE A 195 -1.17 -23.41 29.16
N GLN A 196 -0.86 -24.23 30.16
CA GLN A 196 -0.32 -23.81 31.45
C GLN A 196 0.92 -22.90 31.30
N PRO A 197 1.86 -23.15 30.37
CA PRO A 197 2.98 -22.24 30.12
C PRO A 197 2.55 -20.84 29.66
N ILE A 198 1.46 -20.71 28.90
CA ILE A 198 0.89 -19.41 28.48
C ILE A 198 0.28 -18.71 29.70
N MET A 199 -0.54 -19.43 30.45
CA MET A 199 -1.25 -18.89 31.62
C MET A 199 -0.29 -18.49 32.74
N ASP A 200 0.80 -19.24 32.96
CA ASP A 200 1.83 -18.94 33.94
C ASP A 200 2.67 -17.69 33.57
N CYS A 201 2.73 -17.31 32.29
CA CYS A 201 3.42 -16.09 31.82
C CYS A 201 2.54 -14.82 31.88
N LEU A 202 1.23 -14.98 32.08
CA LEU A 202 0.26 -13.88 32.02
C LEU A 202 -0.07 -13.38 33.44
N ASP A 203 0.68 -12.37 33.89
CA ASP A 203 0.21 -11.52 35.00
C ASP A 203 -1.05 -10.78 34.53
N LEU A 204 -2.21 -11.18 35.07
CA LEU A 204 -3.55 -10.69 34.71
C LEU A 204 -3.72 -9.17 34.88
N ASN A 205 -2.76 -8.49 35.51
CA ASN A 205 -2.81 -7.05 35.76
C ASN A 205 -2.24 -6.19 34.62
N LYS A 206 -1.68 -6.79 33.54
CA LYS A 206 -1.21 -6.03 32.36
C LYS A 206 -2.04 -6.34 31.12
N VAL A 207 -3.19 -5.67 31.06
CA VAL A 207 -4.26 -5.75 30.04
C VAL A 207 -3.76 -5.78 28.59
N SER A 208 -2.64 -5.12 28.23
CA SER A 208 -2.20 -5.03 26.83
C SER A 208 -1.61 -6.33 26.25
N CYS A 209 -0.89 -7.15 27.03
CA CYS A 209 -0.38 -8.45 26.55
C CYS A 209 -1.52 -9.42 26.30
N PHE A 210 -2.45 -9.47 27.25
CA PHE A 210 -3.65 -10.31 27.17
C PHE A 210 -4.52 -9.89 25.99
N GLN A 211 -4.66 -8.59 25.73
CA GLN A 211 -5.40 -8.09 24.57
C GLN A 211 -4.81 -8.61 23.25
N THR A 212 -3.48 -8.51 23.06
CA THR A 212 -2.81 -8.97 21.84
C THR A 212 -2.85 -10.49 21.69
N ILE A 213 -2.71 -11.25 22.78
CA ILE A 213 -2.77 -12.72 22.74
C ILE A 213 -4.20 -13.21 22.52
N MET A 214 -5.21 -12.54 23.11
CA MET A 214 -6.62 -12.79 22.78
C MET A 214 -6.92 -12.43 21.33
N ASP A 215 -6.40 -11.30 20.84
CA ASP A 215 -6.57 -10.89 19.45
C ASP A 215 -5.97 -11.90 18.46
N LEU A 216 -4.95 -12.67 18.88
CA LEU A 216 -4.32 -13.72 18.09
C LEU A 216 -4.95 -15.11 18.29
N SER A 217 -5.41 -15.44 19.50
CA SER A 217 -6.07 -16.72 19.78
C SER A 217 -7.51 -16.76 19.26
N MET A 218 -8.14 -15.60 19.04
CA MET A 218 -9.51 -15.50 18.53
C MET A 218 -9.63 -15.86 17.04
N ASP A 219 -8.53 -15.88 16.29
CA ASP A 219 -8.49 -16.41 14.91
C ASP A 219 -8.35 -17.94 14.88
N SER A 220 -8.08 -18.61 16.02
CA SER A 220 -7.74 -20.04 16.08
C SER A 220 -8.65 -20.89 17.01
N ILE A 221 -9.87 -20.45 17.34
CA ILE A 221 -10.73 -21.14 18.35
C ILE A 221 -11.52 -22.33 17.78
N VAL A 222 -10.86 -23.17 17.01
CA VAL A 222 -11.34 -24.52 16.75
C VAL A 222 -10.10 -25.41 16.74
N ASP A 223 -10.15 -26.50 17.51
CA ASP A 223 -9.11 -27.52 17.36
C ASP A 223 -9.15 -28.13 15.95
N GLU A 224 -8.19 -28.99 15.64
CA GLU A 224 -8.12 -29.71 14.36
C GLU A 224 -9.37 -30.56 14.04
N ASN A 225 -10.30 -30.70 15.00
CA ASN A 225 -11.55 -31.43 14.88
C ASN A 225 -12.79 -30.53 14.97
N GLY A 226 -12.65 -29.20 15.03
CA GLY A 226 -13.75 -28.26 15.06
C GLY A 226 -14.44 -28.10 16.43
N ASN A 227 -13.81 -28.49 17.55
CA ASN A 227 -14.42 -28.37 18.88
C ASN A 227 -14.04 -27.07 19.60
N ASP A 228 -15.03 -26.47 20.27
CA ASP A 228 -14.90 -25.23 21.05
C ASP A 228 -14.03 -25.39 22.31
N LEU A 229 -13.13 -24.44 22.56
CA LEU A 229 -12.41 -24.30 23.83
C LEU A 229 -13.12 -23.31 24.77
N PRO A 230 -13.58 -23.73 25.97
CA PRO A 230 -14.28 -22.83 26.88
C PRO A 230 -13.29 -21.95 27.68
N PHE A 231 -13.19 -20.67 27.32
CA PHE A 231 -12.55 -19.67 28.17
C PHE A 231 -13.51 -19.21 29.30
N LYS A 232 -13.16 -19.52 30.55
CA LYS A 232 -13.74 -18.91 31.75
C LYS A 232 -12.90 -17.71 32.18
N CYS A 233 -13.29 -16.51 31.78
CA CYS A 233 -12.75 -15.28 32.34
C CYS A 233 -13.77 -14.71 33.35
N LYS A 234 -13.37 -14.53 34.62
CA LYS A 234 -14.21 -13.89 35.66
C LYS A 234 -14.11 -12.38 35.46
N TYR A 235 -15.25 -11.73 35.26
CA TYR A 235 -15.28 -10.28 35.07
C TYR A 235 -16.27 -9.61 36.03
N GLY A 236 -15.78 -8.65 36.81
CA GLY A 236 -16.55 -7.82 37.75
C GLY A 236 -16.78 -6.37 37.29
N ASP A 237 -16.07 -5.86 36.27
CA ASP A 237 -16.17 -4.48 35.80
C ASP A 237 -16.29 -4.43 34.25
N ILE A 238 -17.52 -4.48 33.70
CA ILE A 238 -17.74 -4.86 32.27
C ILE A 238 -18.42 -3.80 31.38
N GLY A 239 -18.82 -2.63 31.89
CA GLY A 239 -19.55 -1.65 31.06
C GLY A 239 -18.77 -1.22 29.80
N THR A 240 -17.48 -0.95 29.95
CA THR A 240 -16.58 -0.47 28.87
C THR A 240 -16.06 -1.58 27.97
N THR A 241 -15.76 -2.76 28.52
CA THR A 241 -15.23 -3.93 27.78
C THR A 241 -16.27 -4.55 26.86
N ARG A 242 -17.55 -4.52 27.23
CA ARG A 242 -18.60 -5.13 26.43
C ARG A 242 -18.85 -4.40 25.12
N ASN A 243 -18.98 -3.07 25.15
CA ASN A 243 -19.13 -2.28 23.94
C ASN A 243 -17.92 -2.47 23.02
N GLN A 244 -16.70 -2.51 23.57
CA GLN A 244 -15.49 -2.81 22.79
C GLN A 244 -15.53 -4.21 22.16
N LEU A 245 -16.07 -5.21 22.84
CA LEU A 245 -16.24 -6.55 22.28
C LEU A 245 -17.24 -6.54 21.11
N ILE A 246 -18.40 -5.86 21.25
CA ILE A 246 -19.38 -5.72 20.15
C ILE A 246 -18.76 -5.00 18.95
N VAL A 247 -18.09 -3.87 19.20
CA VAL A 247 -17.32 -3.13 18.18
C VAL A 247 -16.38 -4.10 17.45
N ARG A 248 -15.60 -4.89 18.19
CA ARG A 248 -14.61 -5.81 17.60
C ARG A 248 -15.26 -6.96 16.84
N MET A 249 -16.33 -7.56 17.35
CA MET A 249 -17.05 -8.61 16.64
C MET A 249 -17.59 -8.10 15.29
N VAL A 250 -18.12 -6.88 15.26
CA VAL A 250 -18.55 -6.22 14.02
C VAL A 250 -17.34 -5.95 13.12
N VAL A 251 -16.24 -5.42 13.65
CA VAL A 251 -15.03 -5.11 12.86
C VAL A 251 -14.39 -6.35 12.24
N LEU A 252 -14.34 -7.44 12.99
CA LEU A 252 -13.75 -8.70 12.55
C LEU A 252 -14.71 -9.49 11.66
N GLY A 253 -16.01 -9.19 11.70
CA GLY A 253 -17.03 -9.93 10.97
C GLY A 253 -17.19 -11.38 11.43
N SER A 254 -16.92 -11.67 12.72
CA SER A 254 -17.02 -13.02 13.27
C SER A 254 -18.46 -13.36 13.67
N ILE A 255 -19.16 -14.09 12.81
CA ILE A 255 -20.53 -14.56 13.03
C ILE A 255 -20.60 -15.41 14.31
N GLU A 256 -19.66 -16.33 14.51
CA GLU A 256 -19.70 -17.24 15.66
C GLU A 256 -19.50 -16.50 16.98
N MET A 257 -18.61 -15.51 17.03
CA MET A 257 -18.51 -14.68 18.22
C MET A 257 -19.81 -13.93 18.51
N ALA A 258 -20.46 -13.40 17.46
CA ALA A 258 -21.74 -12.74 17.62
C ALA A 258 -22.82 -13.72 18.11
N ARG A 259 -22.85 -14.98 17.64
CA ARG A 259 -23.76 -16.03 18.12
C ARG A 259 -23.53 -16.33 19.59
N ILE A 260 -22.27 -16.58 19.97
CA ILE A 260 -21.89 -16.86 21.36
C ILE A 260 -22.28 -15.68 22.26
N PHE A 261 -22.03 -14.45 21.81
CA PHE A 261 -22.37 -13.26 22.56
C PHE A 261 -23.88 -13.11 22.74
N ILE A 262 -24.66 -13.27 21.67
CA ILE A 262 -26.12 -13.22 21.69
C ILE A 262 -26.67 -14.28 22.65
N ASN A 263 -26.19 -15.52 22.55
CA ASN A 263 -26.63 -16.63 23.38
C ASN A 263 -26.33 -16.39 24.87
N LYS A 264 -25.17 -15.79 25.18
CA LYS A 264 -24.81 -15.46 26.57
C LYS A 264 -25.53 -14.24 27.10
N PHE A 265 -25.94 -13.32 26.25
CA PHE A 265 -26.54 -12.06 26.67
C PHE A 265 -27.77 -11.62 25.85
N PRO A 266 -28.84 -12.42 25.83
CA PRO A 266 -30.02 -12.12 25.04
C PRO A 266 -30.69 -10.82 25.51
N ASN A 267 -31.19 -10.01 24.56
CA ASN A 267 -32.00 -8.80 24.78
C ASN A 267 -31.36 -7.67 25.62
N GLN A 268 -30.06 -7.73 25.90
CA GLN A 268 -29.41 -6.66 26.65
C GLN A 268 -28.91 -5.56 25.72
N SER A 269 -29.68 -4.48 25.61
CA SER A 269 -29.27 -3.27 24.88
C SER A 269 -27.99 -2.71 25.49
N SER A 270 -26.94 -2.52 24.69
CA SER A 270 -25.73 -1.89 25.21
C SER A 270 -25.95 -0.38 25.36
N LYS A 271 -25.89 0.13 26.60
CA LYS A 271 -25.78 1.57 26.85
C LYS A 271 -24.35 1.98 26.46
N GLY A 272 -24.20 2.72 25.36
CA GLY A 272 -22.90 3.19 24.84
C GLY A 272 -22.68 3.07 23.33
N GLN A 273 -23.74 3.22 22.53
CA GLN A 273 -23.74 3.01 21.08
C GLN A 273 -22.78 3.94 20.30
N ASP A 274 -22.39 5.08 20.86
CA ASP A 274 -21.59 6.08 20.15
C ASP A 274 -20.18 5.59 19.75
N LYS A 275 -19.61 4.59 20.44
CA LYS A 275 -18.28 4.05 20.09
C LYS A 275 -18.30 3.04 18.95
N LEU A 276 -19.46 2.48 18.59
CA LEU A 276 -19.60 1.57 17.42
C LEU A 276 -19.46 2.29 16.08
N VAL A 277 -19.70 3.61 16.08
CA VAL A 277 -19.70 4.49 14.90
C VAL A 277 -18.37 4.45 14.14
N PHE A 278 -17.24 4.45 14.85
CA PHE A 278 -15.91 4.51 14.22
C PHE A 278 -15.48 3.19 13.59
N ALA A 279 -15.97 2.06 14.11
CA ALA A 279 -15.69 0.75 13.55
C ALA A 279 -16.38 0.55 12.20
N TYR A 280 -17.60 1.07 12.04
CA TYR A 280 -18.43 0.77 10.89
C TYR A 280 -17.89 1.36 9.58
N ASN A 281 -17.32 2.57 9.61
CA ASN A 281 -16.74 3.20 8.42
C ASN A 281 -15.57 2.41 7.79
N ARG A 282 -15.01 1.41 8.49
CA ARG A 282 -13.89 0.60 8.00
C ARG A 282 -14.27 -0.81 7.54
N VAL A 283 -15.50 -1.26 7.78
CA VAL A 283 -15.80 -2.70 7.70
C VAL A 283 -17.02 -2.89 6.83
N PHE A 284 -16.79 -3.17 5.54
CA PHE A 284 -17.84 -3.47 4.59
C PHE A 284 -17.71 -4.91 4.11
N HIS A 285 -18.86 -5.57 4.02
CA HIS A 285 -19.13 -7.00 3.77
C HIS A 285 -19.12 -7.94 4.98
N LYS A 286 -17.98 -8.31 5.57
CA LYS A 286 -17.97 -9.36 6.64
C LYS A 286 -18.71 -8.96 7.92
N SER A 287 -18.81 -7.66 8.21
CA SER A 287 -19.48 -7.11 9.40
C SER A 287 -21.00 -7.13 9.33
N LEU A 288 -21.58 -7.15 8.13
CA LEU A 288 -22.99 -6.83 7.98
C LEU A 288 -23.89 -7.94 8.54
N GLU A 289 -23.52 -9.21 8.30
CA GLU A 289 -24.27 -10.34 8.82
C GLU A 289 -24.22 -10.39 10.35
N VAL A 290 -23.04 -10.16 10.93
CA VAL A 290 -22.85 -9.98 12.37
C VAL A 290 -23.73 -8.86 12.91
N TYR A 291 -23.74 -7.71 12.22
CA TYR A 291 -24.54 -6.57 12.60
C TYR A 291 -26.04 -6.89 12.57
N GLN A 292 -26.52 -7.49 11.48
CA GLN A 292 -27.91 -7.94 11.33
C GLN A 292 -28.29 -8.88 12.48
N MET A 293 -27.44 -9.86 12.79
CA MET A 293 -27.66 -10.78 13.91
C MET A 293 -27.80 -10.06 15.26
N LEU A 294 -26.94 -9.07 15.51
CA LEU A 294 -26.96 -8.28 16.74
C LEU A 294 -28.18 -7.37 16.83
N VAL A 295 -28.63 -6.79 15.71
CA VAL A 295 -29.85 -5.97 15.64
C VAL A 295 -31.09 -6.83 15.82
N SER A 296 -31.21 -7.96 15.12
CA SER A 296 -32.33 -8.89 15.26
C SER A 296 -32.50 -9.39 16.70
N ASN A 297 -31.42 -9.43 17.49
CA ASN A 297 -31.44 -9.76 18.91
C ASN A 297 -31.59 -8.57 19.86
N ARG A 298 -31.91 -7.38 19.34
CA ARG A 298 -32.07 -6.11 20.10
C ARG A 298 -30.83 -5.71 20.91
N THR A 299 -29.67 -6.26 20.56
CA THR A 299 -28.38 -5.97 21.21
C THR A 299 -27.87 -4.59 20.78
N LEU A 300 -28.14 -4.21 19.52
CA LEU A 300 -27.88 -2.92 18.91
C LEU A 300 -29.23 -2.27 18.54
N SER A 301 -29.40 -0.96 18.77
CA SER A 301 -30.57 -0.22 18.25
C SER A 301 -30.21 0.54 16.97
N CYS A 302 -31.20 0.64 16.10
CA CYS A 302 -31.09 1.19 14.75
C CYS A 302 -31.24 2.72 14.71
N THR A 303 -31.49 3.34 15.87
CA THR A 303 -31.81 4.78 16.00
C THR A 303 -30.59 5.70 15.95
N HIS A 304 -29.42 5.18 15.58
CA HIS A 304 -28.16 5.93 15.68
C HIS A 304 -27.98 6.93 14.51
N PRO A 305 -27.46 8.15 14.77
CA PRO A 305 -27.01 9.16 13.79
C PRO A 305 -26.32 8.64 12.51
N ILE A 306 -25.61 7.52 12.59
CA ILE A 306 -24.93 6.94 11.41
C ILE A 306 -25.91 6.33 10.39
N PHE A 307 -27.00 5.73 10.86
CA PHE A 307 -28.04 5.15 10.00
C PHE A 307 -28.90 6.22 9.36
N THR A 308 -28.99 7.35 10.05
CA THR A 308 -29.65 8.55 9.58
C THR A 308 -28.83 9.29 8.52
N ASN A 309 -27.49 9.18 8.55
CA ASN A 309 -26.65 9.78 7.51
C ASN A 309 -26.59 9.03 6.18
N TYR A 310 -27.21 7.85 6.07
CA TYR A 310 -27.35 7.02 4.85
C TYR A 310 -26.07 6.75 4.01
N LYS A 311 -24.90 7.27 4.38
CA LYS A 311 -23.65 7.12 3.62
C LYS A 311 -23.17 5.67 3.57
N PHE A 312 -23.60 4.84 4.51
CA PHE A 312 -23.31 3.41 4.44
C PHE A 312 -24.12 2.67 3.38
N LEU A 313 -25.31 3.20 3.01
CA LEU A 313 -26.18 2.61 1.98
C LEU A 313 -25.46 2.52 0.63
N THR A 314 -24.56 3.45 0.37
CA THR A 314 -23.88 3.61 -0.91
C THR A 314 -22.86 2.51 -1.19
N ASN A 315 -22.53 1.68 -0.19
CA ASN A 315 -21.53 0.62 -0.29
C ASN A 315 -22.14 -0.78 -0.14
N LEU A 316 -23.46 -0.89 -0.07
CA LEU A 316 -24.16 -2.16 0.09
C LEU A 316 -24.79 -2.58 -1.23
N SER A 317 -24.63 -3.85 -1.59
CA SER A 317 -25.42 -4.42 -2.68
C SER A 317 -26.90 -4.47 -2.31
N VAL A 318 -27.75 -4.51 -3.33
CA VAL A 318 -29.22 -4.57 -3.17
C VAL A 318 -29.69 -5.72 -2.26
N HIS A 319 -29.02 -6.87 -2.28
CA HIS A 319 -29.39 -8.01 -1.42
C HIS A 319 -29.19 -7.68 0.06
N HIS A 320 -28.01 -7.13 0.38
CA HIS A 320 -27.69 -6.63 1.71
C HIS A 320 -28.63 -5.51 2.13
N PHE A 321 -29.00 -4.65 1.18
CA PHE A 321 -29.87 -3.52 1.38
C PHE A 321 -31.30 -3.92 1.73
N LYS A 322 -31.91 -4.82 0.95
CA LYS A 322 -33.24 -5.39 1.21
C LYS A 322 -33.30 -5.99 2.60
N ASN A 323 -32.36 -6.88 2.90
CA ASN A 323 -32.30 -7.57 4.19
C ASN A 323 -32.06 -6.59 5.36
N PHE A 324 -31.25 -5.56 5.16
CA PHE A 324 -31.03 -4.52 6.17
C PHE A 324 -32.28 -3.67 6.41
N LEU A 325 -32.94 -3.17 5.36
CA LEU A 325 -34.15 -2.35 5.51
C LEU A 325 -35.30 -3.12 6.16
N GLU A 326 -35.53 -4.35 5.71
CA GLU A 326 -36.63 -5.20 6.19
C GLU A 326 -36.45 -5.55 7.68
N ASN A 327 -35.22 -5.87 8.10
CA ASN A 327 -34.97 -6.33 9.47
C ASN A 327 -34.60 -5.22 10.46
N CYS A 328 -33.86 -4.19 10.02
CA CYS A 328 -33.29 -3.20 10.94
C CYS A 328 -34.17 -1.96 11.06
N LEU A 329 -34.76 -1.46 9.96
CA LEU A 329 -35.43 -0.17 10.00
C LEU A 329 -36.92 -0.23 10.30
N GLY A 330 -37.53 -1.42 10.31
CA GLY A 330 -38.92 -1.64 10.70
C GLY A 330 -39.85 -0.58 10.10
N PHE A 331 -39.68 -0.28 8.80
CA PHE A 331 -40.35 0.64 7.86
C PHE A 331 -41.38 1.72 8.34
N ASN A 332 -41.32 2.18 9.57
CA ASN A 332 -42.17 3.24 10.15
C ASN A 332 -41.34 4.44 10.65
N GLY A 333 -40.05 4.50 10.30
CA GLY A 333 -39.07 5.44 10.84
C GLY A 333 -39.45 6.91 10.69
N GLU A 334 -39.91 7.50 11.79
CA GLU A 334 -39.84 8.94 12.05
C GLU A 334 -38.37 9.32 12.29
N SER A 335 -37.58 9.40 11.23
CA SER A 335 -36.22 9.92 11.34
C SER A 335 -36.25 11.45 11.23
N LYS A 336 -35.57 12.13 12.17
CA LYS A 336 -35.43 13.60 12.16
C LYS A 336 -34.78 14.04 10.86
N GLU A 337 -35.30 15.09 10.22
CA GLU A 337 -34.84 15.68 8.96
C GLU A 337 -33.34 15.50 8.69
N LEU A 338 -33.00 14.54 7.81
CA LEU A 338 -31.64 14.45 7.27
C LEU A 338 -31.63 14.89 5.82
N SER A 339 -30.86 15.94 5.59
CA SER A 339 -30.70 16.60 4.30
C SER A 339 -29.63 15.95 3.41
N TYR A 340 -29.05 14.82 3.81
CA TYR A 340 -27.97 14.19 3.03
C TYR A 340 -28.50 13.56 1.75
N GLY A 341 -27.98 14.02 0.63
CA GLY A 341 -28.25 13.43 -0.68
C GLY A 341 -27.33 12.24 -0.95
N ILE A 342 -27.87 11.22 -1.61
CA ILE A 342 -27.15 10.05 -2.11
C ILE A 342 -26.26 10.49 -3.27
N ASP A 343 -24.95 10.43 -3.07
CA ASP A 343 -23.91 10.86 -4.01
C ASP A 343 -23.10 9.70 -4.61
N GLN A 344 -23.30 8.47 -4.11
CA GLN A 344 -22.68 7.23 -4.57
C GLN A 344 -23.64 6.05 -4.34
N VAL A 345 -23.46 4.95 -5.07
CA VAL A 345 -24.24 3.71 -4.95
C VAL A 345 -23.36 2.51 -5.29
N TYR A 346 -23.64 1.34 -4.73
CA TYR A 346 -22.78 0.16 -4.95
C TYR A 346 -22.87 -0.34 -6.40
N ASP A 347 -24.09 -0.41 -6.93
CA ASP A 347 -24.38 -0.85 -8.30
C ASP A 347 -25.71 -0.26 -8.80
N LEU A 348 -26.01 -0.52 -10.07
CA LEU A 348 -27.26 -0.10 -10.72
C LEU A 348 -28.52 -0.71 -10.07
N GLU A 349 -28.48 -1.97 -9.63
CA GLU A 349 -29.65 -2.62 -9.02
C GLU A 349 -30.01 -1.97 -7.67
N THR A 350 -29.00 -1.58 -6.90
CA THR A 350 -29.13 -0.84 -5.66
C THR A 350 -29.73 0.54 -5.92
N LEU A 351 -29.28 1.26 -6.96
CA LEU A 351 -29.86 2.54 -7.32
C LEU A 351 -31.35 2.41 -7.67
N LYS A 352 -31.70 1.45 -8.54
CA LYS A 352 -33.11 1.21 -8.92
C LYS A 352 -33.97 0.89 -7.70
N TYR A 353 -33.50 0.02 -6.82
CA TYR A 353 -34.20 -0.30 -5.59
C TYR A 353 -34.38 0.93 -4.69
N LEU A 354 -33.31 1.72 -4.50
CA LEU A 354 -33.36 2.97 -3.74
C LEU A 354 -34.39 3.96 -4.32
N GLU A 355 -34.46 4.06 -5.65
CA GLU A 355 -35.45 4.90 -6.32
C GLU A 355 -36.89 4.41 -6.09
N ASP A 356 -37.12 3.10 -6.11
CA ASP A 356 -38.42 2.49 -5.86
C ASP A 356 -38.90 2.70 -4.42
N VAL A 357 -37.98 2.66 -3.45
CA VAL A 357 -38.32 2.80 -2.03
C VAL A 357 -38.13 4.21 -1.47
N LYS A 358 -37.62 5.18 -2.24
CA LYS A 358 -37.25 6.52 -1.73
C LYS A 358 -38.34 7.25 -0.94
N GLN A 359 -39.61 7.08 -1.34
CA GLN A 359 -40.76 7.73 -0.68
C GLN A 359 -41.11 7.13 0.68
N LYS A 360 -40.61 5.93 0.98
CA LYS A 360 -40.80 5.29 2.28
C LYS A 360 -39.83 5.85 3.34
N PHE A 361 -38.83 6.63 2.96
CA PHE A 361 -37.92 7.32 3.87
C PHE A 361 -38.51 8.67 4.30
N LYS A 362 -38.31 9.07 5.55
CA LYS A 362 -38.65 10.41 6.06
C LYS A 362 -37.38 11.08 6.62
N PRO A 363 -36.89 12.18 6.01
CA PRO A 363 -37.37 12.77 4.76
C PRO A 363 -37.09 11.86 3.54
N THR A 364 -37.81 12.07 2.43
CA THR A 364 -37.61 11.33 1.18
C THR A 364 -36.14 11.39 0.75
N LEU A 365 -35.56 10.25 0.34
CA LEU A 365 -34.19 10.22 -0.17
C LEU A 365 -34.03 11.17 -1.35
N LYS A 366 -32.99 12.02 -1.28
CA LYS A 366 -32.58 12.90 -2.36
C LYS A 366 -31.36 12.29 -3.03
N PHE A 367 -31.29 12.33 -4.36
CA PHE A 367 -30.13 11.90 -5.13
C PHE A 367 -29.39 13.12 -5.65
N ILE A 368 -28.04 13.07 -5.64
CA ILE A 368 -27.17 14.12 -6.15
C ILE A 368 -26.62 13.67 -7.51
N PRO A 369 -27.24 14.07 -8.64
CA PRO A 369 -27.02 13.42 -9.92
C PRO A 369 -25.58 13.54 -10.44
N ASN A 370 -24.98 14.73 -10.29
CA ASN A 370 -23.61 14.97 -10.75
C ASN A 370 -22.58 14.16 -9.96
N SER A 371 -22.83 13.94 -8.67
CA SER A 371 -21.96 13.09 -7.85
C SER A 371 -22.10 11.62 -8.23
N LEU A 372 -23.33 11.14 -8.47
CA LEU A 372 -23.57 9.78 -8.93
C LEU A 372 -22.95 9.50 -10.30
N LEU A 373 -23.02 10.45 -11.23
CA LEU A 373 -22.32 10.33 -12.52
C LEU A 373 -20.81 10.32 -12.36
N SER A 374 -20.27 11.19 -11.50
CA SER A 374 -18.83 11.21 -11.21
C SER A 374 -18.39 9.89 -10.59
N TYR A 375 -19.19 9.33 -9.69
CA TYR A 375 -18.95 8.03 -9.08
C TYR A 375 -18.99 6.89 -10.12
N ALA A 376 -20.03 6.83 -10.96
CA ALA A 376 -20.14 5.83 -12.02
C ALA A 376 -18.97 5.92 -13.00
N SER A 377 -18.58 7.15 -13.37
CA SER A 377 -17.42 7.43 -14.21
C SER A 377 -16.12 6.94 -13.58
N THR A 378 -15.80 7.34 -12.35
CA THR A 378 -14.55 6.96 -11.67
C THR A 378 -14.46 5.45 -11.40
N ASN A 379 -15.59 4.77 -11.19
CA ASN A 379 -15.64 3.31 -11.04
C ASN A 379 -15.77 2.55 -12.37
N ARG A 380 -15.77 3.24 -13.51
CA ARG A 380 -15.89 2.65 -14.84
C ARG A 380 -17.17 1.81 -15.03
N ASP A 381 -18.25 2.14 -14.32
CA ASP A 381 -19.54 1.45 -14.43
C ASP A 381 -20.40 2.09 -15.52
N PHE A 382 -20.25 1.58 -16.75
CA PHE A 382 -20.97 2.08 -17.91
C PHE A 382 -22.49 1.93 -17.79
N GLN A 383 -22.99 0.84 -17.20
CA GLN A 383 -24.44 0.60 -17.11
C GLN A 383 -25.10 1.59 -16.14
N LEU A 384 -24.46 1.83 -15.00
CA LEU A 384 -24.89 2.85 -14.06
C LEU A 384 -24.82 4.25 -14.68
N PHE A 385 -23.71 4.57 -15.34
CA PHE A 385 -23.54 5.87 -16.01
C PHE A 385 -24.63 6.12 -17.05
N LYS A 386 -24.85 5.15 -17.95
CA LYS A 386 -25.86 5.21 -18.99
C LYS A 386 -27.26 5.38 -18.40
N TYR A 387 -27.61 4.58 -17.39
CA TYR A 387 -28.89 4.72 -16.69
C TYR A 387 -29.08 6.11 -16.09
N LEU A 388 -28.06 6.66 -15.42
CA LEU A 388 -28.13 7.99 -14.84
C LEU A 388 -28.35 9.07 -15.91
N VAL A 389 -27.72 8.95 -17.08
CA VAL A 389 -27.94 9.89 -18.20
C VAL A 389 -29.34 9.77 -18.81
N GLU A 390 -29.81 8.55 -19.02
CA GLU A 390 -31.08 8.28 -19.72
C GLU A 390 -32.32 8.44 -18.82
N SER A 391 -32.17 8.29 -17.51
CA SER A 391 -33.26 8.38 -16.53
C SER A 391 -33.68 9.84 -16.24
N ALA A 392 -34.58 10.01 -15.27
CA ALA A 392 -35.17 11.31 -14.89
C ALA A 392 -34.14 12.39 -14.48
N PHE A 393 -32.86 12.04 -14.35
CA PHE A 393 -31.80 13.02 -14.16
C PHE A 393 -31.48 13.82 -15.41
N LYS A 394 -31.88 13.39 -16.62
CA LYS A 394 -31.55 14.04 -17.90
C LYS A 394 -31.68 15.56 -17.90
N SER A 395 -32.72 16.12 -17.25
CA SER A 395 -32.94 17.57 -17.19
C SER A 395 -31.99 18.35 -16.26
N ARG A 396 -31.21 17.64 -15.44
CA ARG A 396 -30.33 18.20 -14.39
C ARG A 396 -28.85 17.98 -14.67
N LEU A 397 -28.52 17.24 -15.73
CA LEU A 397 -27.15 16.86 -16.03
C LEU A 397 -26.50 17.91 -16.92
N ASN A 398 -25.37 18.44 -16.46
CA ASN A 398 -24.42 19.11 -17.33
C ASN A 398 -23.19 18.20 -17.46
N PRO A 399 -23.08 17.40 -18.54
CA PRO A 399 -21.98 16.46 -18.74
C PRO A 399 -20.60 17.14 -18.70
N ILE A 400 -20.55 18.44 -18.98
CA ILE A 400 -19.34 19.26 -18.97
C ILE A 400 -18.70 19.31 -17.57
N GLY A 401 -19.48 19.10 -16.50
CA GLY A 401 -18.98 19.10 -15.13
C GLY A 401 -18.52 17.74 -14.60
N ILE A 402 -18.62 16.66 -15.39
CA ILE A 402 -18.24 15.32 -14.93
C ILE A 402 -16.72 15.23 -14.90
N ASN A 403 -16.16 14.89 -13.74
CA ASN A 403 -14.75 14.56 -13.68
C ASN A 403 -14.54 13.18 -14.31
N PHE A 404 -14.01 13.16 -15.52
CA PHE A 404 -13.72 11.91 -16.20
C PHE A 404 -12.48 11.20 -15.63
N SER A 405 -11.75 11.77 -14.66
CA SER A 405 -10.53 11.15 -14.13
C SER A 405 -10.76 9.69 -13.77
N ASN A 406 -10.00 8.79 -14.42
CA ASN A 406 -10.10 7.33 -14.31
C ASN A 406 -11.36 6.65 -14.88
N THR A 407 -12.01 7.26 -15.89
CA THR A 407 -13.19 6.69 -16.56
C THR A 407 -12.88 5.57 -17.57
N SER A 408 -13.92 4.96 -18.13
CA SER A 408 -13.80 3.94 -19.19
C SER A 408 -13.97 4.55 -20.59
N PHE A 409 -13.44 3.85 -21.60
CA PHE A 409 -13.65 4.20 -23.01
C PHE A 409 -15.13 4.28 -23.37
N GLU A 410 -15.94 3.31 -22.95
CA GLU A 410 -17.36 3.23 -23.26
C GLU A 410 -18.12 4.47 -22.77
N ILE A 411 -17.77 4.97 -21.57
CA ILE A 411 -18.37 6.17 -21.00
C ILE A 411 -18.01 7.40 -21.85
N VAL A 412 -16.73 7.56 -22.22
CA VAL A 412 -16.29 8.71 -23.05
C VAL A 412 -16.92 8.67 -24.43
N LYS A 413 -16.91 7.49 -25.07
CA LYS A 413 -17.52 7.29 -26.38
C LYS A 413 -19.00 7.63 -26.34
N TYR A 414 -19.72 7.11 -25.34
CA TYR A 414 -21.14 7.41 -25.14
C TYR A 414 -21.39 8.90 -24.93
N CYS A 415 -20.55 9.59 -24.15
CA CYS A 415 -20.68 11.04 -23.96
C CYS A 415 -20.48 11.80 -25.27
N TYR A 416 -19.46 11.44 -26.05
CA TYR A 416 -19.19 12.07 -27.33
C TYR A 416 -20.34 11.84 -28.32
N GLU A 417 -20.90 10.64 -28.38
CA GLU A 417 -21.97 10.29 -29.31
C GLU A 417 -23.33 10.88 -28.93
N ASN A 418 -23.60 11.14 -27.64
CA ASN A 418 -24.94 11.55 -27.17
C ASN A 418 -25.03 13.02 -26.71
N PHE A 419 -23.92 13.74 -26.58
CA PHE A 419 -23.92 15.13 -26.14
C PHE A 419 -23.18 16.03 -27.14
N GLU A 420 -23.93 16.77 -27.96
CA GLU A 420 -23.39 17.66 -29.00
C GLU A 420 -22.36 18.68 -28.46
N ASN A 421 -22.56 19.17 -27.23
CA ASN A 421 -21.65 20.15 -26.60
C ASN A 421 -20.44 19.52 -25.88
N TYR A 422 -20.30 18.19 -25.91
CA TYR A 422 -19.15 17.53 -25.32
C TYR A 422 -17.90 17.76 -26.17
N ILE A 423 -16.90 18.42 -25.58
CA ILE A 423 -15.60 18.66 -26.21
C ILE A 423 -14.59 17.69 -25.59
N PHE A 424 -14.03 16.86 -26.44
CA PHE A 424 -12.88 16.04 -26.12
C PHE A 424 -11.61 16.88 -26.16
N ASN A 425 -10.80 16.83 -25.10
CA ASN A 425 -9.51 17.52 -25.02
C ASN A 425 -8.42 16.58 -24.51
N ASP A 426 -7.17 17.06 -24.47
CA ASP A 426 -6.04 16.27 -23.96
C ASP A 426 -6.28 15.69 -22.55
N LEU A 427 -7.03 16.40 -21.70
CA LEU A 427 -7.34 15.90 -20.36
C LEU A 427 -8.20 14.64 -20.44
N CYS A 428 -9.22 14.63 -21.31
CA CYS A 428 -10.07 13.46 -21.55
C CYS A 428 -9.26 12.30 -22.15
N PHE A 429 -8.31 12.61 -23.04
CA PHE A 429 -7.39 11.63 -23.58
C PHE A 429 -6.58 10.97 -22.46
N ASN A 430 -5.78 11.76 -21.73
CA ASN A 430 -4.88 11.25 -20.69
C ASN A 430 -5.56 10.36 -19.65
N ILE A 431 -6.83 10.65 -19.39
CA ILE A 431 -7.63 10.08 -18.33
C ILE A 431 -8.23 8.72 -18.68
N ALA A 432 -8.79 8.60 -19.88
CA ALA A 432 -9.51 7.38 -20.31
C ALA A 432 -8.59 6.39 -21.01
N PHE A 433 -7.42 6.86 -21.43
CA PHE A 433 -6.63 6.19 -22.43
C PHE A 433 -5.83 5.00 -21.94
N ASP A 434 -5.31 4.95 -20.71
CA ASP A 434 -4.61 3.81 -20.04
C ASP A 434 -3.92 2.72 -20.91
N GLY A 435 -3.40 3.06 -22.10
CA GLY A 435 -2.81 2.13 -23.07
C GLY A 435 -3.78 1.48 -24.08
N ASP A 436 -5.06 1.84 -24.09
CA ASP A 436 -6.09 1.34 -25.01
C ASP A 436 -5.95 1.95 -26.42
N LEU A 437 -5.56 1.10 -27.37
CA LEU A 437 -5.39 1.46 -28.77
C LEU A 437 -6.73 1.71 -29.49
N GLU A 438 -7.82 1.03 -29.12
CA GLU A 438 -9.12 1.28 -29.74
C GLU A 438 -9.65 2.66 -29.39
N PHE A 439 -9.41 3.10 -28.15
CA PHE A 439 -9.74 4.46 -27.77
C PHE A 439 -8.93 5.50 -28.56
N ALA A 440 -7.62 5.28 -28.71
CA ALA A 440 -6.78 6.13 -29.55
C ALA A 440 -7.28 6.23 -31.00
N LYS A 441 -7.65 5.08 -31.60
CA LYS A 441 -8.25 5.02 -32.94
C LYS A 441 -9.54 5.83 -33.01
N PHE A 442 -10.46 5.60 -32.09
CA PHE A 442 -11.72 6.33 -32.03
C PHE A 442 -11.51 7.85 -31.97
N ILE A 443 -10.60 8.32 -31.11
CA ILE A 443 -10.33 9.75 -30.96
C ILE A 443 -9.70 10.35 -32.22
N ILE A 444 -8.74 9.66 -32.84
CA ILE A 444 -8.11 10.10 -34.08
C ILE A 444 -9.12 10.14 -35.23
N ASP A 445 -9.97 9.12 -35.34
CA ASP A 445 -11.04 9.08 -36.34
C ASP A 445 -11.99 10.28 -36.16
N LYS A 446 -12.35 10.62 -34.93
CA LYS A 446 -13.19 11.79 -34.63
C LYS A 446 -12.48 13.11 -34.90
N PHE A 447 -11.19 13.22 -34.55
CA PHE A 447 -10.36 14.39 -34.84
C PHE A 447 -10.29 14.68 -36.35
N ASN A 448 -10.12 13.62 -37.15
CA ASN A 448 -10.01 13.72 -38.61
C ASN A 448 -11.37 13.85 -39.32
N SER A 449 -12.49 13.68 -38.61
CA SER A 449 -13.84 13.82 -39.16
C SER A 449 -14.32 15.27 -39.22
N SER A 450 -15.47 15.52 -39.87
CA SER A 450 -16.15 16.83 -39.84
C SER A 450 -16.50 17.31 -38.42
N ASP A 451 -16.50 16.40 -37.46
CA ASP A 451 -16.80 16.62 -36.04
C ASP A 451 -15.53 17.03 -35.25
N GLY A 452 -14.42 17.30 -35.95
CA GLY A 452 -13.10 17.58 -35.38
C GLY A 452 -13.04 18.83 -34.50
N GLU A 453 -13.94 19.80 -34.65
CA GLU A 453 -14.01 20.99 -33.77
C GLU A 453 -14.26 20.62 -32.30
N ARG A 454 -14.91 19.47 -32.08
CA ARG A 454 -15.19 18.91 -30.75
C ARG A 454 -14.02 18.09 -30.21
N VAL A 455 -12.97 17.84 -30.98
CA VAL A 455 -11.79 17.09 -30.56
C VAL A 455 -10.56 18.00 -30.62
N LYS A 456 -10.07 18.41 -29.45
CA LYS A 456 -8.93 19.32 -29.30
C LYS A 456 -7.71 18.56 -28.79
N LEU A 457 -6.99 17.92 -29.71
CA LEU A 457 -5.68 17.33 -29.44
C LEU A 457 -4.59 18.40 -29.55
N THR A 458 -3.73 18.49 -28.53
CA THR A 458 -2.51 19.31 -28.57
C THR A 458 -1.29 18.42 -28.37
N TYR A 459 -0.09 19.01 -28.37
CA TYR A 459 1.15 18.29 -28.11
C TYR A 459 1.17 17.48 -26.80
N ARG A 460 0.31 17.82 -25.83
CA ARG A 460 0.24 17.17 -24.51
C ARG A 460 -0.20 15.72 -24.57
N CYS A 461 -0.96 15.30 -25.58
CA CYS A 461 -1.33 13.89 -25.72
C CYS A 461 -0.10 13.02 -26.02
N ILE A 462 0.83 13.50 -26.86
CA ILE A 462 2.10 12.83 -27.14
C ILE A 462 3.00 12.81 -25.90
N ASP A 463 3.07 13.92 -25.16
CA ASP A 463 3.81 13.99 -23.89
C ASP A 463 3.36 12.87 -22.95
N GLU A 464 2.04 12.67 -22.78
CA GLU A 464 1.50 11.67 -21.87
C GLU A 464 1.67 10.23 -22.39
N VAL A 465 1.47 9.99 -23.68
CA VAL A 465 1.75 8.68 -24.33
C VAL A 465 3.19 8.24 -24.04
N CYS A 466 4.14 9.16 -24.20
CA CYS A 466 5.55 8.90 -23.92
C CYS A 466 5.83 8.78 -22.43
N GLN A 467 5.23 9.61 -21.58
CA GLN A 467 5.35 9.52 -20.12
C GLN A 467 4.90 8.15 -19.59
N LYS A 468 3.80 7.62 -20.14
CA LYS A 468 3.23 6.31 -19.79
C LYS A 468 3.86 5.13 -20.52
N ASN A 469 4.79 5.40 -21.44
CA ASN A 469 5.55 4.39 -22.18
C ASN A 469 4.71 3.53 -23.15
N TYR A 470 3.65 4.09 -23.76
CA TYR A 470 2.81 3.37 -24.73
C TYR A 470 3.30 3.49 -26.19
N THR A 471 4.31 2.70 -26.58
CA THR A 471 4.97 2.82 -27.91
C THR A 471 4.01 2.60 -29.07
N HIS A 472 3.12 1.61 -28.95
CA HIS A 472 2.18 1.24 -30.02
C HIS A 472 1.21 2.38 -30.34
N ILE A 473 0.80 3.15 -29.34
CA ILE A 473 -0.06 4.30 -29.57
C ILE A 473 0.74 5.50 -30.09
N LEU A 474 1.96 5.73 -29.60
CA LEU A 474 2.82 6.78 -30.17
C LEU A 474 3.00 6.56 -31.67
N LYS A 475 3.29 5.33 -32.07
CA LYS A 475 3.41 4.94 -33.47
C LYS A 475 2.12 5.26 -34.25
N TYR A 476 0.98 4.83 -33.72
CA TYR A 476 -0.32 5.10 -34.35
C TYR A 476 -0.62 6.61 -34.48
N PHE A 477 -0.33 7.40 -33.45
CA PHE A 477 -0.48 8.86 -33.49
C PHE A 477 0.39 9.48 -34.59
N LEU A 478 1.66 9.10 -34.65
CA LEU A 478 2.61 9.65 -35.62
C LEU A 478 2.33 9.23 -37.06
N GLU A 479 1.66 8.10 -37.27
CA GLU A 479 1.21 7.62 -38.58
C GLU A 479 -0.06 8.32 -39.05
N ASN A 480 -0.99 8.64 -38.14
CA ASN A 480 -2.33 9.15 -38.49
C ASN A 480 -2.52 10.66 -38.24
N LEU A 481 -1.59 11.32 -37.53
CA LEU A 481 -1.58 12.75 -37.26
C LEU A 481 -0.20 13.35 -37.60
N PRO A 482 0.21 13.40 -38.89
CA PRO A 482 1.55 13.84 -39.29
C PRO A 482 1.84 15.30 -38.91
N GLU A 483 0.81 16.13 -38.78
CA GLU A 483 0.90 17.54 -38.42
C GLU A 483 0.79 17.79 -36.90
N ILE A 484 0.71 16.74 -36.08
CA ILE A 484 0.59 16.92 -34.64
C ILE A 484 1.81 17.67 -34.10
N GLN A 485 1.52 18.72 -33.35
CA GLN A 485 2.52 19.51 -32.66
C GLN A 485 3.22 18.62 -31.63
N ILE A 486 4.56 18.62 -31.60
CA ILE A 486 5.33 17.84 -30.62
C ILE A 486 6.19 18.78 -29.77
N SER A 487 6.08 18.64 -28.45
CA SER A 487 6.90 19.36 -27.49
C SER A 487 8.26 18.68 -27.30
N ARG A 488 9.12 19.22 -26.44
CA ARG A 488 10.43 18.61 -26.12
C ARG A 488 10.35 17.50 -25.08
N ASP A 489 9.24 17.42 -24.36
CA ASP A 489 9.09 16.50 -23.25
C ASP A 489 8.89 15.02 -23.67
N PRO A 490 8.29 14.65 -24.83
CA PRO A 490 8.12 13.27 -25.25
C PRO A 490 9.44 12.52 -25.37
N ILE A 491 10.45 13.13 -26.01
CA ILE A 491 11.76 12.48 -26.14
C ILE A 491 12.46 12.34 -24.79
N ASN A 492 12.30 13.32 -23.89
CA ASN A 492 12.82 13.22 -22.52
C ASN A 492 12.14 12.08 -21.75
N PHE A 493 10.82 11.92 -21.89
CA PHE A 493 10.10 10.81 -21.29
C PHE A 493 10.50 9.47 -21.89
N ALA A 494 10.65 9.38 -23.21
CA ALA A 494 11.10 8.17 -23.89
C ALA A 494 12.49 7.72 -23.40
N ILE A 495 13.44 8.66 -23.24
CA ILE A 495 14.77 8.32 -22.73
C ILE A 495 14.71 7.96 -21.24
N LYS A 496 13.93 8.69 -20.43
CA LYS A 496 13.72 8.39 -19.00
C LYS A 496 13.11 7.01 -18.79
N ASN A 497 12.23 6.58 -19.70
CA ASN A 497 11.59 5.26 -19.69
C ASN A 497 12.46 4.17 -20.33
N GLU A 498 13.69 4.50 -20.79
CA GLU A 498 14.58 3.59 -21.49
C GLU A 498 13.90 2.87 -22.68
N ASN A 499 13.11 3.62 -23.45
CA ASN A 499 12.37 3.08 -24.59
C ASN A 499 12.99 3.51 -25.93
N PHE A 500 13.85 2.66 -26.48
CA PHE A 500 14.62 2.95 -27.69
C PHE A 500 13.73 3.20 -28.91
N GLU A 501 12.68 2.41 -29.08
CA GLU A 501 11.76 2.53 -30.21
C GLU A 501 11.03 3.87 -30.19
N MET A 502 10.57 4.33 -29.01
CA MET A 502 9.98 5.67 -28.87
C MET A 502 10.99 6.78 -29.21
N VAL A 503 12.24 6.66 -28.76
CA VAL A 503 13.25 7.66 -29.09
C VAL A 503 13.47 7.72 -30.60
N GLN A 504 13.53 6.57 -31.28
CA GLN A 504 13.67 6.53 -32.74
C GLN A 504 12.47 7.12 -33.47
N LEU A 505 11.25 6.91 -32.97
CA LEU A 505 10.04 7.54 -33.52
C LEU A 505 10.05 9.07 -33.39
N LEU A 506 10.77 9.63 -32.41
CA LEU A 506 10.76 11.05 -32.06
C LEU A 506 12.01 11.82 -32.52
N ILE A 507 13.16 11.16 -32.68
CA ILE A 507 14.47 11.83 -32.77
C ILE A 507 14.57 12.85 -33.90
N ASP A 508 13.95 12.57 -35.04
CA ASP A 508 14.01 13.41 -36.24
C ASP A 508 12.74 14.27 -36.42
N ARG A 509 11.85 14.33 -35.41
CA ARG A 509 10.66 15.18 -35.45
C ARG A 509 11.00 16.64 -35.12
N ILE A 510 10.27 17.56 -35.74
CA ILE A 510 10.45 19.02 -35.56
C ILE A 510 9.55 19.50 -34.41
N PRO A 511 10.10 20.21 -33.40
CA PRO A 511 9.28 20.76 -32.32
C PRO A 511 8.38 21.90 -32.79
N THR A 512 7.20 22.04 -32.18
CA THR A 512 6.17 23.04 -32.53
C THR A 512 6.63 24.49 -32.54
N LYS A 513 7.59 24.84 -31.69
CA LYS A 513 8.19 26.18 -31.63
C LYS A 513 9.67 26.04 -31.90
N PRO A 514 10.08 25.84 -33.16
CA PRO A 514 11.48 25.74 -33.52
C PRO A 514 12.05 27.16 -33.41
N LYS A 515 12.56 27.51 -32.23
CA LYS A 515 13.37 28.72 -32.04
C LYS A 515 14.74 28.47 -32.66
N ASP A 516 14.81 28.31 -33.98
CA ASP A 516 16.03 28.15 -34.77
C ASP A 516 16.67 26.75 -34.77
N LYS A 517 15.94 25.69 -34.39
CA LYS A 517 16.49 24.32 -34.32
C LYS A 517 15.67 23.30 -35.11
N PRO A 518 16.33 22.39 -35.86
CA PRO A 518 15.64 21.54 -36.81
C PRO A 518 14.98 20.32 -36.15
N THR A 519 15.49 19.80 -35.03
CA THR A 519 14.95 18.56 -34.44
C THR A 519 14.71 18.62 -32.93
N LEU A 520 13.88 17.70 -32.42
CA LEU A 520 13.67 17.49 -30.99
C LEU A 520 14.98 17.15 -30.28
N TYR A 521 15.83 16.34 -30.91
CA TYR A 521 17.12 15.95 -30.37
C TYR A 521 18.02 17.15 -30.11
N ASP A 522 18.21 18.04 -31.11
CA ASP A 522 19.06 19.23 -30.97
C ASP A 522 18.58 20.13 -29.85
N THR A 523 17.26 20.28 -29.73
CA THR A 523 16.70 21.09 -28.65
C THR A 523 16.86 20.45 -27.26
N THR A 524 16.93 19.13 -27.18
CA THR A 524 17.17 18.39 -25.94
C THR A 524 18.64 18.47 -25.56
N ILE A 525 19.58 18.25 -26.49
CA ILE A 525 21.03 18.38 -26.25
C ILE A 525 21.38 19.77 -25.72
N ASP A 526 20.92 20.83 -26.37
CA ASP A 526 21.21 22.19 -25.92
C ASP A 526 20.61 22.48 -24.55
N LYS A 527 19.42 21.94 -24.27
CA LYS A 527 18.80 22.07 -22.94
C LYS A 527 19.68 21.36 -21.92
N LEU A 528 20.20 20.17 -22.19
CA LEU A 528 21.10 19.45 -21.30
C LEU A 528 22.43 20.17 -21.07
N GLN A 529 23.02 20.71 -22.13
CA GLN A 529 24.20 21.56 -22.03
C GLN A 529 23.93 22.79 -21.14
N SER A 530 22.73 23.38 -21.24
CA SER A 530 22.33 24.51 -20.38
C SER A 530 22.05 24.11 -18.92
N TYR A 531 21.50 22.92 -18.67
CA TYR A 531 21.17 22.41 -17.33
C TYR A 531 22.37 21.87 -16.56
N SER A 532 23.46 21.48 -17.25
CA SER A 532 24.73 21.07 -16.63
C SER A 532 25.26 22.08 -15.60
N LYS A 533 24.79 23.34 -15.66
CA LYS A 533 25.15 24.40 -14.72
C LYS A 533 24.29 24.48 -13.46
N LYS A 534 23.09 23.89 -13.37
CA LYS A 534 22.17 24.12 -12.22
C LYS A 534 21.30 22.95 -11.72
N ASP A 535 21.00 21.89 -12.48
CA ASP A 535 20.25 20.73 -11.96
C ASP A 535 20.60 19.42 -12.68
N ASN A 536 21.45 18.59 -12.05
CA ASN A 536 22.03 17.38 -12.64
C ASN A 536 21.08 16.17 -12.73
N ARG A 537 19.84 16.25 -12.23
CA ARG A 537 18.96 15.05 -12.16
C ARG A 537 18.59 14.48 -13.52
N ILE A 538 18.27 15.35 -14.48
CA ILE A 538 17.92 14.93 -15.84
C ILE A 538 19.18 14.43 -16.55
N LEU A 539 20.28 15.20 -16.47
CA LEU A 539 21.56 14.82 -17.06
C LEU A 539 22.04 13.47 -16.54
N ASN A 540 21.98 13.23 -15.23
CA ASN A 540 22.36 11.95 -14.63
C ASN A 540 21.47 10.80 -15.14
N SER A 541 20.13 11.00 -15.19
CA SER A 541 19.24 9.96 -15.73
C SER A 541 19.51 9.62 -17.20
N LEU A 542 20.04 10.58 -17.96
CA LEU A 542 20.37 10.41 -19.37
C LEU A 542 21.76 9.81 -19.55
N ILE A 543 22.77 10.25 -18.79
CA ILE A 543 24.11 9.65 -18.80
C ILE A 543 24.05 8.18 -18.36
N ASP A 544 23.19 7.87 -17.38
CA ASP A 544 22.99 6.50 -16.92
C ASP A 544 22.15 5.65 -17.91
N SER A 545 21.45 6.29 -18.84
CA SER A 545 20.64 5.60 -19.85
C SER A 545 21.53 4.97 -20.92
N GLN A 546 21.51 3.64 -21.02
CA GLN A 546 22.22 2.90 -22.07
C GLN A 546 21.80 3.33 -23.48
N ILE A 547 20.51 3.69 -23.63
CA ILE A 547 19.94 4.14 -24.90
C ILE A 547 20.50 5.49 -25.30
N TYR A 548 20.57 6.43 -24.34
CA TYR A 548 21.12 7.75 -24.62
C TYR A 548 22.58 7.64 -25.03
N ASN A 549 23.40 6.88 -24.30
CA ASN A 549 24.80 6.65 -24.66
C ASN A 549 24.95 6.01 -26.04
N LYS A 550 24.09 5.05 -26.40
CA LYS A 550 24.11 4.43 -27.72
C LYS A 550 23.82 5.44 -28.83
N ILE A 551 22.76 6.23 -28.69
CA ILE A 551 22.36 7.25 -29.68
C ILE A 551 23.43 8.34 -29.80
N LEU A 552 23.99 8.76 -28.66
CA LEU A 552 25.04 9.78 -28.64
C LEU A 552 26.30 9.28 -29.36
N PHE A 553 26.71 8.04 -29.11
CA PHE A 553 27.84 7.42 -29.80
C PHE A 553 27.59 7.25 -31.31
N GLU A 554 26.38 6.85 -31.70
CA GLU A 554 26.04 6.64 -33.12
C GLU A 554 25.99 7.95 -33.90
N LYS A 555 25.43 9.03 -33.33
CA LYS A 555 25.34 10.34 -34.02
C LYS A 555 26.55 11.25 -33.81
N TYR A 556 27.27 11.12 -32.69
CA TYR A 556 28.41 11.97 -32.31
C TYR A 556 29.54 11.13 -31.69
N PRO A 557 30.27 10.37 -32.50
CA PRO A 557 31.34 9.50 -32.00
C PRO A 557 32.44 10.27 -31.24
N ASP A 558 32.58 11.58 -31.48
CA ASP A 558 33.56 12.44 -30.82
C ASP A 558 33.06 13.05 -29.49
N PHE A 559 31.81 12.83 -29.11
CA PHE A 559 31.24 13.42 -27.89
C PHE A 559 31.63 12.58 -26.66
N ILE A 560 32.75 12.96 -26.03
CA ILE A 560 33.26 12.35 -24.79
C ILE A 560 32.66 13.09 -23.59
N ILE A 561 31.93 12.37 -22.72
CA ILE A 561 31.32 12.89 -21.48
C ILE A 561 32.35 12.99 -20.35
#